data_AF-A0A1G2CSA6-F1
#
_entry.id   AF-A0A1G2CSA6-F1
#
_cell.length_a   1.000
_cell.length_b   1.000
_cell.length_c   1.000
_cell.angle_alpha   90.00
_cell.angle_beta   90.00
_cell.angle_gamma   90.00
#
_symmetry.space_group_name_H-M   'P 1'
#
loop_
_entity.id
_entity.type
_entity.pdbx_description
1 polymer ?
#
loop_
_entity_poly.entity_id
_entity_poly.type
_entity_poly.pdbx_seq_one_letter_code
_entity_poly.pdbx_strand_id
1 'polypeptide(L)' 'MQKVLLKIKRNLYDADYNFFIHSSPLKNQKSCAPFYHWHIDIIPKISISAGMELATGVEITVIDPDDAAAILRR' A
#
# COMPACT_ATOMS: atom_id res chain seq x y z
N MET A 1 -0.64 13.44 -2.11
CA MET A 1 -0.29 12.42 -3.12
C MET A 1 1.05 12.69 -3.81
N GLN A 2 1.24 13.81 -4.53
CA GLN A 2 2.48 14.11 -5.29
C GLN A 2 3.80 13.92 -4.51
N LYS A 3 3.87 14.36 -3.25
CA LYS A 3 5.05 14.19 -2.39
C LYS A 3 5.43 12.72 -2.17
N VAL A 4 4.45 11.83 -2.04
CA VAL A 4 4.68 10.39 -1.84
C VAL A 4 5.21 9.76 -3.13
N LEU A 5 4.59 10.10 -4.27
CA LEU A 5 5.03 9.60 -5.57
C LEU A 5 6.45 10.06 -5.93
N LEU A 6 6.82 11.30 -5.59
CA LEU A 6 8.19 11.78 -5.74
C LEU A 6 9.19 11.04 -4.85
N LYS A 7 8.79 10.62 -3.64
CA LYS A 7 9.62 9.80 -2.75
C LYS A 7 9.81 8.39 -3.30
N ILE A 8 8.77 7.78 -3.87
CA ILE A 8 8.89 6.50 -4.60
C ILE A 8 9.86 6.65 -5.77
N LYS A 9 9.68 7.68 -6.62
CA LYS A 9 10.57 7.96 -7.75
C LYS A 9 12.04 8.06 -7.34
N ARG A 10 12.32 8.79 -6.27
CA ARG A 10 13.70 9.06 -5.82
C ARG A 10 14.33 7.92 -5.04
N ASN A 11 13.56 7.26 -4.17
CA ASN A 11 14.11 6.34 -3.18
C ASN A 11 13.90 4.87 -3.56
N LEU A 12 13.06 4.58 -4.57
CA LEU A 12 12.76 3.23 -5.06
C LEU A 12 13.01 3.09 -6.58
N TYR A 13 14.06 3.75 -7.09
CA TYR A 13 14.53 3.62 -8.48
C TYR A 13 13.46 3.84 -9.56
N ASP A 14 12.54 4.79 -9.35
CA ASP A 14 11.41 5.04 -10.27
C ASP A 14 10.55 3.80 -10.55
N ALA A 15 10.37 2.94 -9.54
CA ALA A 15 9.52 1.76 -9.64
C ALA A 15 8.10 2.11 -10.06
N ASP A 16 7.55 1.31 -10.98
CA ASP A 16 6.13 1.29 -11.29
C ASP A 16 5.31 1.06 -10.02
N TYR A 17 4.11 1.62 -9.95
CA TYR A 17 3.22 1.44 -8.80
C TYR A 17 1.77 1.37 -9.24
N ASN A 18 0.96 0.71 -8.40
CA ASN A 18 -0.49 0.82 -8.44
C ASN A 18 -0.97 1.60 -7.21
N PHE A 19 -2.14 2.22 -7.28
CA PHE A 19 -2.79 2.77 -6.09
C PHE A 19 -4.27 2.40 -6.05
N PHE A 20 -4.80 2.33 -4.84
CA PHE A 20 -6.19 1.95 -4.56
C PHE A 20 -6.80 2.93 -3.58
N ILE A 21 -8.05 3.32 -3.81
CA ILE A 21 -8.81 4.14 -2.88
C ILE A 21 -9.74 3.22 -2.11
N HIS A 22 -9.52 3.11 -0.81
CA HIS A 22 -10.34 2.35 0.10
C HIS A 22 -11.38 3.29 0.73
N SER A 23 -12.66 3.08 0.39
CA SER A 23 -13.78 3.88 0.89
C SER A 23 -14.89 2.98 1.42
N SER A 24 -15.76 3.56 2.26
CA SER A 24 -16.83 2.82 2.92
C SER A 24 -17.76 2.16 1.89
N PRO A 25 -18.25 0.93 2.15
CA PRO A 25 -19.26 0.31 1.32
C PRO A 25 -20.50 1.21 1.15
N LEU A 26 -21.10 1.19 -0.05
CA LEU A 26 -22.31 1.97 -0.35
C LEU A 26 -23.52 1.48 0.46
N LYS A 27 -23.62 0.17 0.67
CA LYS A 27 -24.66 -0.45 1.52
C LYS A 27 -24.19 -0.46 2.97
N ASN A 28 -25.12 -0.28 3.91
CA ASN A 28 -24.84 -0.30 5.36
C ASN A 28 -23.89 0.83 5.83
N GLN A 29 -23.83 1.95 5.11
CA GLN A 29 -22.93 3.06 5.42
C GLN A 29 -23.11 3.59 6.85
N LYS A 30 -24.34 3.71 7.35
CA LYS A 30 -24.61 4.20 8.71
C LYS A 30 -24.02 3.30 9.80
N SER A 31 -24.06 1.98 9.61
CA SER A 31 -23.45 1.05 10.56
C SER A 31 -21.94 1.00 10.40
N CYS A 32 -21.38 1.20 9.20
CA CYS A 32 -19.94 1.13 8.96
C CYS A 32 -19.18 2.44 9.26
N ALA A 33 -19.85 3.58 9.18
CA ALA A 33 -19.25 4.90 9.35
C ALA A 33 -18.44 5.08 10.66
N PRO A 34 -18.82 4.49 11.81
CA PRO A 34 -18.05 4.68 13.05
C PRO A 34 -16.66 4.02 13.04
N PHE A 35 -16.45 2.99 12.21
CA PHE A 35 -15.22 2.19 12.22
C PHE A 35 -14.48 2.15 10.88
N TYR A 36 -15.03 2.74 9.82
CA TYR A 36 -14.37 2.84 8.53
C TYR A 36 -13.73 4.22 8.34
N HIS A 37 -12.42 4.25 8.11
CA HIS A 37 -11.70 5.46 7.70
C HIS A 37 -11.14 5.28 6.29
N TRP A 38 -11.53 6.17 5.37
CA TRP A 38 -11.04 6.11 4.00
C TRP A 38 -9.52 6.35 3.98
N HIS A 39 -8.83 5.68 3.07
CA HIS A 39 -7.40 5.85 2.86
C HIS A 39 -7.02 5.47 1.44
N ILE A 40 -5.77 5.75 1.08
CA ILE A 40 -5.19 5.40 -0.21
C ILE A 40 -4.00 4.50 0.04
N ASP A 41 -3.99 3.34 -0.59
CA ASP A 41 -2.84 2.45 -0.63
C ASP A 41 -2.06 2.69 -1.93
N ILE A 42 -0.75 2.79 -1.81
CA ILE A 42 0.17 2.90 -2.94
C ILE A 42 1.16 1.75 -2.83
N ILE A 43 1.22 0.90 -3.85
CA ILE A 43 2.01 -0.32 -3.86
C ILE A 43 3.06 -0.22 -4.98
N PRO A 44 4.32 0.13 -4.65
CA PRO A 44 5.44 0.03 -5.57
C PRO A 44 5.71 -1.43 -5.96
N LYS A 45 5.97 -1.71 -7.23
CA LYS A 45 6.27 -3.05 -7.76
C LYS A 45 7.75 -3.40 -7.54
N ILE A 46 8.09 -3.76 -6.30
CA ILE A 46 9.46 -4.13 -5.88
C ILE A 46 9.65 -5.63 -5.67
N SER A 47 8.57 -6.41 -5.68
CA SER A 47 8.55 -7.87 -5.58
C SER A 47 7.39 -8.44 -6.41
N ILE A 48 7.39 -9.76 -6.60
CA ILE A 48 6.29 -10.50 -7.23
C ILE A 48 5.77 -11.55 -6.26
N SER A 49 4.46 -11.72 -6.20
CA SER A 49 3.84 -12.82 -5.46
C SER A 49 4.14 -14.16 -6.14
N ALA A 50 4.52 -15.17 -5.37
CA ALA A 50 4.87 -16.50 -5.85
C ALA A 50 3.87 -17.56 -5.36
N GLY A 51 4.24 -18.84 -5.46
CA GLY A 51 3.34 -19.95 -5.16
C GLY A 51 2.79 -19.95 -3.73
N MET A 52 3.54 -19.44 -2.75
CA MET A 52 3.06 -19.33 -1.37
C MET A 52 1.94 -18.28 -1.28
N GLU A 53 2.24 -17.04 -1.70
CA GLU A 53 1.35 -15.90 -1.58
C GLU A 53 0.06 -16.15 -2.38
N LEU A 54 0.20 -16.73 -3.58
CA LEU A 54 -0.93 -17.08 -4.43
C LEU A 54 -1.79 -18.22 -3.86
N ALA A 55 -1.19 -19.22 -3.21
CA ALA A 55 -1.93 -20.36 -2.67
C ALA A 55 -2.63 -20.06 -1.34
N THR A 56 -2.03 -19.20 -0.50
CA THR A 56 -2.52 -18.93 0.86
C THR A 56 -3.25 -17.60 0.99
N GLY A 57 -3.01 -16.65 0.08
CA GLY A 57 -3.47 -15.26 0.20
C GLY A 57 -2.71 -14.46 1.27
N VAL A 58 -1.62 -15.00 1.83
CA VAL A 58 -0.77 -14.32 2.81
C VAL A 58 0.43 -13.72 2.10
N GLU A 59 0.60 -12.41 2.19
CA GLU A 59 1.73 -11.70 1.58
C GLU A 59 2.98 -11.80 2.46
N ILE A 60 4.14 -12.07 1.85
CA ILE A 60 5.43 -12.07 2.55
C ILE A 60 6.10 -10.71 2.32
N THR A 61 6.31 -9.95 3.39
CA THR A 61 7.07 -8.69 3.35
C THR A 61 8.49 -8.90 3.85
N VAL A 62 9.48 -8.48 3.06
CA VAL A 62 10.91 -8.64 3.36
C VAL A 62 11.55 -7.43 4.06
N ILE A 63 10.80 -6.35 4.23
CA ILE A 63 11.26 -5.10 4.84
C ILE A 63 10.40 -4.75 6.06
N ASP A 64 11.06 -4.38 7.16
CA ASP A 64 10.37 -3.87 8.34
C ASP A 64 9.72 -2.50 8.04
N PRO A 65 8.49 -2.22 8.53
CA PRO A 65 7.83 -0.95 8.29
C PRO A 65 8.61 0.28 8.80
N ASP A 66 9.40 0.17 9.86
CA ASP A 66 10.20 1.28 10.37
C ASP A 66 11.35 1.63 9.42
N ASP A 67 11.99 0.60 8.85
CA ASP A 67 13.01 0.75 7.81
C ASP A 67 12.43 1.32 6.52
N ALA A 68 11.28 0.81 6.07
CA ALA A 68 10.58 1.33 4.90
C ALA A 68 10.21 2.81 5.07
N ALA A 69 9.70 3.18 6.24
CA ALA A 69 9.39 4.57 6.56
C ALA A 69 10.65 5.45 6.62
N ALA A 70 11.78 4.92 7.11
CA ALA A 70 13.06 5.65 7.10
C ALA A 70 13.57 5.89 5.67
N ILE A 71 13.48 4.90 4.77
CA ILE A 71 13.82 5.04 3.34
C ILE A 71 12.96 6.12 2.69
N LEU A 72 11.65 6.08 2.93
CA LEU A 72 10.73 7.06 2.35
C LEU A 72 10.80 8.43 3.02
N ARG A 73 11.33 8.59 4.24
CA ARG A 73 11.47 9.90 4.91
C ARG A 73 12.61 10.74 4.33
N ARG A 74 13.69 10.09 3.88
CA ARG A 74 14.81 10.72 3.15
C ARG A 74 14.32 11.36 1.84
#